data_AF-I0I8Y2-F1
#
_entry.id   AF-I0I8Y2-F1
#
_cell.length_a   1.000
_cell.length_b   1.000
_cell.length_c   1.000
_cell.angle_alpha   90.00
_cell.angle_beta   90.00
_cell.angle_gamma   90.00
#
_symmetry.space_group_name_H-M   'P 1'
#
loop_
_entity.id
_entity.type
_entity.pdbx_description
1 polymer ?
#
loop_
_entity_poly.entity_id
_entity_poly.type
_entity_poly.pdbx_seq_one_letter_code
_entity_poly.pdbx_strand_id
1 'polypeptide(L)'
;MNAIFEILAAVLQLYSWVLLARALMSWIPNLDPYHPIVQFLYQITEPVLEPVRRLIPPLGGMIDISIIVVFFALIILQQMLLALAAA
;
A
#
# COMPACT_ATOMS: atom_id res chain seq x y z
N MET A 1 -17.29 -9.81 17.44
CA MET A 1 -18.03 -9.56 16.17
C MET A 1 -18.46 -8.09 16.12
N ASN A 2 -17.52 -7.18 15.90
CA ASN A 2 -17.82 -5.76 15.74
C ASN A 2 -17.64 -5.39 14.25
N ALA A 3 -18.75 -5.19 13.56
CA ALA A 3 -18.79 -4.94 12.11
C ALA A 3 -17.89 -3.76 11.68
N ILE A 4 -17.67 -2.77 12.55
CA ILE A 4 -16.78 -1.63 12.25
C ILE A 4 -15.34 -2.11 12.05
N PHE A 5 -14.82 -2.96 12.93
CA PHE A 5 -13.44 -3.45 12.81
C PHE A 5 -13.26 -4.37 11.60
N GLU A 6 -14.28 -5.18 11.28
CA GLU A 6 -14.27 -6.05 10.09
C GLU A 6 -14.25 -5.23 8.79
N ILE A 7 -15.08 -4.18 8.71
CA ILE A 7 -15.10 -3.28 7.56
C ILE A 7 -13.74 -2.56 7.41
N LEU A 8 -13.17 -2.07 8.50
CA LEU A 8 -11.85 -1.43 8.46
C LEU A 8 -10.76 -2.41 8.00
N ALA A 9 -10.76 -3.64 8.51
CA ALA A 9 -9.83 -4.67 8.08
C ALA A 9 -9.98 -5.02 6.59
N ALA A 10 -11.20 -5.02 6.06
CA ALA A 10 -11.47 -5.23 4.64
C ALA A 10 -10.98 -4.05 3.77
N VAL A 11 -11.16 -2.81 4.23
CA VAL A 11 -10.62 -1.62 3.54
C VAL A 11 -9.10 -1.67 3.48
N LEU A 12 -8.43 -2.03 4.59
CA LEU A 12 -6.98 -2.21 4.59
C LEU A 12 -6.55 -3.33 3.64
N GLN A 13 -7.31 -4.43 3.56
CA GLN A 13 -7.04 -5.50 2.62
C GLN A 13 -7.09 -5.01 1.17
N LEU A 14 -8.13 -4.26 0.82
CA LEU A 14 -8.29 -3.68 -0.51
C LEU A 14 -7.12 -2.73 -0.83
N TYR A 15 -6.73 -1.89 0.12
CA TYR A 15 -5.59 -1.01 -0.04
C TYR A 15 -4.27 -1.77 -0.21
N SER A 16 -4.07 -2.89 0.49
CA SER A 16 -2.93 -3.78 0.27
C SER A 16 -2.88 -4.36 -1.15
N TRP A 17 -4.03 -4.70 -1.75
CA TRP A 17 -4.10 -5.12 -3.15
C TRP A 17 -3.74 -3.99 -4.12
N VAL A 18 -4.20 -2.77 -3.86
CA VAL A 18 -3.84 -1.57 -4.62
C VAL A 18 -2.32 -1.31 -4.53
N LEU A 19 -1.74 -1.43 -3.33
CA LEU A 19 -0.30 -1.27 -3.12
C LEU A 19 0.51 -2.37 -3.82
N LEU A 20 0.03 -3.60 -3.81
CA LEU A 20 0.63 -4.70 -4.56
C LEU A 20 0.61 -4.42 -6.07
N ALA A 21 -0.52 -3.94 -6.61
CA ALA A 21 -0.60 -3.53 -8.01
C ALA A 21 0.39 -2.40 -8.33
N ARG A 22 0.52 -1.40 -7.45
CA ARG A 22 1.53 -0.33 -7.56
C ARG A 22 2.95 -0.87 -7.60
N ALA A 23 3.26 -1.86 -6.77
CA ALA A 23 4.56 -2.54 -6.73
C ALA A 23 4.83 -3.30 -8.03
N LEU A 24 3.87 -4.09 -8.51
CA LEU A 24 4.01 -4.87 -9.75
C LEU A 24 4.24 -3.97 -10.96
N MET A 25 3.53 -2.84 -11.06
CA MET A 25 3.75 -1.87 -12.13
C MET A 25 5.16 -1.29 -12.15
N SER A 26 5.80 -1.14 -10.97
CA SER A 26 7.18 -0.64 -10.91
C SER A 26 8.20 -1.61 -11.50
N TRP A 27 7.85 -2.89 -11.66
CA TRP A 27 8.70 -3.92 -12.26
C TRP A 27 8.49 -4.09 -13.76
N ILE A 28 7.48 -3.43 -14.34
CA ILE A 28 7.20 -3.49 -15.77
C ILE A 28 8.08 -2.44 -16.47
N PRO A 29 9.10 -2.86 -17.25
CA PRO A 29 9.94 -1.91 -17.98
C PRO A 29 9.12 -1.20 -19.06
N ASN A 30 9.39 0.09 -19.29
CA ASN A 30 8.74 0.94 -20.29
C ASN A 30 7.21 1.06 -20.14
N LEU A 31 6.66 0.85 -18.94
CA LEU A 31 5.25 1.10 -18.66
C LEU A 31 4.95 2.60 -18.82
N ASP A 32 3.91 2.94 -19.58
CA ASP A 32 3.48 4.32 -19.79
C ASP A 32 2.99 4.94 -18.45
N PRO A 33 3.70 5.95 -17.90
CA PRO A 33 3.30 6.59 -16.65
C PRO A 33 1.95 7.29 -16.73
N TYR A 34 1.52 7.72 -17.93
CA TYR A 34 0.28 8.46 -18.14
C TYR A 34 -0.94 7.55 -18.34
N HIS A 35 -0.74 6.23 -18.36
CA HIS A 35 -1.85 5.29 -18.45
C HIS A 35 -2.82 5.49 -17.27
N PRO A 36 -4.14 5.55 -17.49
CA PRO A 36 -5.11 5.90 -16.44
C PRO A 36 -5.03 5.03 -15.18
N ILE A 37 -4.78 3.73 -15.34
CA ILE A 37 -4.62 2.79 -14.21
C ILE A 37 -3.34 3.11 -13.41
N VAL A 38 -2.25 3.49 -14.08
CA VAL A 38 -0.98 3.84 -13.43
C VAL A 38 -1.17 5.10 -12.59
N GLN A 39 -1.82 6.12 -13.19
CA GLN A 39 -2.17 7.37 -12.54
C GLN A 39 -3.08 7.15 -11.34
N PHE A 40 -4.12 6.33 -11.48
CA PHE A 40 -5.02 5.99 -10.38
C PHE A 40 -4.26 5.36 -9.21
N LEU A 41 -3.45 4.33 -9.47
CA LEU A 41 -2.68 3.65 -8.43
C LEU A 41 -1.65 4.60 -7.78
N TYR A 42 -1.03 5.50 -8.54
CA TYR A 42 -0.17 6.55 -8.00
C TYR A 42 -0.95 7.47 -7.06
N GLN A 43 -2.07 8.05 -7.52
CA GLN A 43 -2.88 9.00 -6.74
C GLN A 43 -3.41 8.40 -5.43
N ILE A 44 -3.77 7.11 -5.42
CA ILE A 44 -4.26 6.44 -4.22
C ILE A 44 -3.13 6.09 -3.24
N THR A 45 -1.96 5.68 -3.75
CA THR A 45 -0.87 5.18 -2.88
C THR A 45 0.10 6.26 -2.43
N GLU A 46 0.25 7.34 -3.21
CA GLU A 46 1.24 8.38 -2.96
C GLU A 46 1.07 9.12 -1.63
N PRO A 47 -0.15 9.48 -1.17
CA PRO A 47 -0.31 10.16 0.11
C PRO A 47 0.25 9.38 1.31
N VAL A 48 0.35 8.04 1.20
CA VAL A 48 0.93 7.18 2.23
C VAL A 48 2.40 6.89 1.95
N LEU A 49 2.77 6.65 0.70
CA LEU A 49 4.15 6.31 0.34
C LEU A 49 5.10 7.52 0.41
N GLU A 50 4.66 8.71 0.02
CA GLU A 50 5.52 9.90 0.00
C GLU A 50 6.07 10.25 1.39
N PRO A 51 5.26 10.33 2.48
CA PRO A 51 5.80 10.51 3.81
C PRO A 51 6.82 9.44 4.18
N VAL A 52 6.54 8.16 3.87
CA VAL A 52 7.46 7.06 4.18
C VAL A 52 8.77 7.17 3.39
N ARG A 53 8.74 7.59 2.11
CA ARG A 53 9.95 7.85 1.31
C ARG A 53 10.80 8.99 1.84
N ARG A 54 10.19 9.99 2.48
CA ARG A 54 10.95 11.07 3.13
C ARG A 54 11.75 10.55 4.33
N LEU A 55 11.27 9.50 5.00
CA LEU A 55 11.98 8.85 6.11
C LEU A 55 12.97 7.79 5.61
N ILE A 56 12.59 7.01 4.61
CA ILE A 56 13.36 5.90 4.06
C ILE A 56 13.48 6.09 2.55
N PRO A 57 14.52 6.82 2.09
CA PRO A 57 14.72 7.09 0.67
C PRO A 57 14.87 5.82 -0.16
N PRO A 58 14.56 5.86 -1.47
CA PRO A 58 14.75 4.73 -2.38
C PRO A 58 16.22 4.27 -2.42
N LEU A 59 16.45 2.95 -2.42
CA LEU A 59 17.79 2.41 -2.58
C LEU A 59 18.23 2.54 -4.05
N GLY A 60 19.35 3.22 -4.28
CA GLY A 60 19.92 3.43 -5.61
C GLY A 60 19.04 4.25 -6.56
N GLY A 61 18.03 4.98 -6.03
CA GLY A 61 17.11 5.80 -6.83
C GLY A 61 16.09 5.01 -7.66
N MET A 62 16.12 3.66 -7.63
CA MET A 62 15.26 2.80 -8.44
C MET A 62 14.31 1.93 -7.59
N ILE A 63 14.74 1.49 -6.41
CA ILE A 63 13.95 0.57 -5.59
C ILE A 63 13.19 1.35 -4.52
N ASP A 64 11.87 1.44 -4.68
CA ASP A 64 10.99 2.08 -3.71
C ASP A 64 10.75 1.19 -2.47
N ILE A 65 11.65 1.30 -1.49
CA ILE A 65 11.56 0.57 -0.22
C ILE A 65 10.32 0.95 0.59
N SER A 66 9.76 2.14 0.36
CA SER A 66 8.56 2.58 1.09
C SER A 66 7.37 1.64 0.86
N ILE A 67 7.27 1.03 -0.32
CA ILE A 67 6.22 0.05 -0.64
C ILE A 67 6.28 -1.13 0.32
N ILE A 68 7.47 -1.69 0.55
CA ILE A 68 7.66 -2.84 1.45
C ILE A 68 7.29 -2.45 2.88
N VAL A 69 7.77 -1.28 3.32
CA VAL A 69 7.51 -0.77 4.67
C VAL A 69 6.02 -0.57 4.91
N VAL A 70 5.32 0.09 3.98
CA VAL A 70 3.87 0.29 4.06
C VAL A 70 3.13 -1.04 4.01
N PHE A 71 3.56 -1.99 3.16
CA PHE A 71 2.92 -3.30 3.07
C PHE A 71 2.98 -4.07 4.40
N PHE A 72 4.13 -4.09 5.07
CA PHE A 72 4.25 -4.70 6.41
C PHE A 72 3.41 -3.97 7.46
N ALA A 73 3.40 -2.63 7.44
CA ALA A 73 2.57 -1.85 8.35
C ALA A 73 1.07 -2.17 8.20
N LEU A 74 0.60 -2.32 6.96
CA LEU A 74 -0.78 -2.70 6.66
C LEU A 74 -1.13 -4.09 7.19
N ILE A 75 -0.23 -5.07 7.03
CA ILE A 75 -0.45 -6.43 7.56
C ILE A 75 -0.59 -6.38 9.09
N ILE A 76 0.31 -5.69 9.78
CA ILE A 76 0.28 -5.59 11.24
C ILE A 76 -1.04 -4.93 11.69
N LEU A 77 -1.40 -3.80 11.07
CA LEU A 77 -2.63 -3.08 11.41
C LEU A 77 -3.88 -3.92 11.16
N GLN A 78 -3.93 -4.66 10.05
CA GLN A 78 -5.04 -5.56 9.74
C GLN A 78 -5.17 -6.66 10.79
N GLN A 79 -4.08 -7.33 11.17
CA GLN A 79 -4.12 -8.38 12.19
C GLN A 79 -4.56 -7.85 13.55
N MET A 80 -4.14 -6.64 13.92
CA MET A 80 -4.60 -5.97 15.14
C MET A 80 -6.11 -5.71 15.10
N LEU A 81 -6.65 -5.19 13.98
CA LEU A 81 -8.08 -4.94 13.83
C LEU A 81 -8.91 -6.22 13.90
N LEU A 82 -8.45 -7.30 13.26
CA LEU A 82 -9.13 -8.60 13.32
C LEU A 82 -9.12 -9.19 14.73
N ALA A 83 -8.01 -9.07 15.46
CA ALA A 83 -7.94 -9.49 16.86
C ALA A 83 -8.92 -8.72 17.75
N LEU A 84 -9.03 -7.39 17.54
CA LEU A 84 -10.00 -6.55 18.25
C LEU A 84 -11.45 -6.83 17.85
N ALA A 85 -11.69 -7.26 16.61
CA ALA A 85 -13.02 -7.67 16.16
C ALA A 85 -13.50 -8.99 16.78
N ALA A 86 -12.55 -9.87 17.10
CA ALA A 86 -12.79 -11.19 17.68
C ALA A 86 -12.92 -11.17 19.22
N ALA A 87 -12.36 -10.14 19.87
CA ALA A 87 -12.61 -9.83 21.28
C ALA A 87 -14.05 -9.36 21.53
#